data_AF-A0A813FYY9-F1
#
_entry.id   AF-A0A813FYY9-F1
#
_cell.length_a   1.000
_cell.length_b   1.000
_cell.length_c   1.000
_cell.angle_alpha   90.00
_cell.angle_beta   90.00
_cell.angle_gamma   90.00
#
_symmetry.space_group_name_H-M   'P 1'
#
loop_
_entity.id
_entity.type
_entity.pdbx_description
1 polymer ?
#
loop_
_entity_poly.entity_id
_entity_poly.type
_entity_poly.pdbx_seq_one_letter_code
_entity_poly.pdbx_strand_id
1 'polypeptide(L)'
;MALAEGQPVSVFYAPDFAGTDQDVKDLQAPKETRWCLLELPKEQLEQLEAGQTFRFQELSGAKGGAGFAALCTNNATFAVEFLENSNTILLGKMDSDESNADAASSGAAPAGTAAPRCTIFAQCRGQLIVKPEKVDTNKVREVLAPSALGQAQSSAQGLSTAALEYEVAASPVELQQLLKVGPYVEVEGVWRLLPAPLEREILDAAITIVTAMGWSHDAVDGEELLREVQNNLDRGEASVPTLAVLRKALASVMAVAGEGTAPTEQDSPATASLAGEQRLALDKGKMDLFRALHLLREPAQK
;
A
#
# COMPACT_ATOMS: atom_id res chain seq x y z
N MET A 1 -31.86 -10.35 16.57
CA MET A 1 -32.96 -11.26 16.94
C MET A 1 -32.75 -12.55 16.16
N ALA A 2 -32.60 -13.70 16.83
CA ALA A 2 -32.41 -14.98 16.14
C ALA A 2 -33.79 -15.54 15.77
N LEU A 3 -34.03 -15.82 14.48
CA LEU A 3 -35.23 -16.53 14.04
C LEU A 3 -35.11 -18.01 14.44
N ALA A 4 -36.15 -18.57 15.05
CA ALA A 4 -36.19 -20.00 15.30
C ALA A 4 -36.44 -20.75 13.98
N GLU A 5 -35.72 -21.85 13.77
CA GLU A 5 -35.91 -22.72 12.61
C GLU A 5 -37.38 -23.20 12.53
N GLY A 6 -37.98 -23.12 11.34
CA GLY A 6 -39.36 -23.53 11.09
C GLY A 6 -40.44 -22.51 11.50
N GLN A 7 -40.09 -21.35 12.06
CA GLN A 7 -41.06 -20.30 12.37
C GLN A 7 -41.44 -19.52 11.10
N PRO A 8 -42.74 -19.35 10.77
CA PRO A 8 -43.15 -18.59 9.61
C PRO A 8 -42.83 -17.10 9.80
N VAL A 9 -42.27 -16.48 8.76
CA VAL A 9 -41.97 -15.06 8.69
C VAL A 9 -42.81 -14.45 7.58
N SER A 10 -43.52 -13.36 7.87
CA SER A 10 -44.28 -12.64 6.85
C SER A 10 -43.35 -11.72 6.06
N VAL A 11 -43.31 -11.88 4.73
CA VAL A 11 -42.38 -11.17 3.85
C VAL A 11 -43.13 -10.16 2.99
N PHE A 12 -42.65 -8.92 2.95
CA PHE A 12 -43.22 -7.83 2.17
C PHE A 12 -42.13 -7.10 1.40
N TYR A 13 -42.44 -6.54 0.23
CA TYR A 13 -41.53 -5.64 -0.47
C TYR A 13 -41.66 -4.21 0.08
N ALA A 14 -40.54 -3.54 0.26
CA ALA A 14 -40.49 -2.12 0.59
C ALA A 14 -41.10 -1.30 -0.57
N PRO A 15 -41.76 -0.16 -0.29
CA PRO A 15 -42.32 0.71 -1.33
C PRO A 15 -41.24 1.29 -2.25
N ASP A 16 -40.01 1.42 -1.76
CA ASP A 16 -38.81 1.89 -2.46
C ASP A 16 -37.87 0.73 -2.87
N PHE A 17 -38.42 -0.48 -3.01
CA PHE A 17 -37.65 -1.67 -3.37
C PHE A 17 -36.79 -1.45 -4.62
N ALA A 18 -35.48 -1.67 -4.46
CA ALA A 18 -34.50 -1.57 -5.54
C ALA A 18 -34.35 -2.93 -6.25
N GLY A 19 -35.15 -3.14 -7.30
CA GLY A 19 -35.09 -4.32 -8.15
C GLY A 19 -34.03 -4.22 -9.27
N THR A 20 -33.52 -5.36 -9.72
CA THR A 20 -32.50 -5.42 -10.79
C THR A 20 -33.08 -5.57 -12.20
N ASP A 21 -34.40 -5.76 -12.27
CA ASP A 21 -35.20 -5.99 -13.47
C ASP A 21 -35.95 -4.74 -13.95
N GLN A 22 -35.26 -3.58 -13.99
CA GLN A 22 -35.76 -2.50 -14.83
C GLN A 22 -35.52 -2.86 -16.30
N ASP A 23 -36.57 -2.81 -17.12
CA ASP A 23 -36.60 -3.08 -18.56
C ASP A 23 -35.42 -2.44 -19.28
N VAL A 24 -34.42 -3.26 -19.60
CA VAL A 24 -33.14 -2.81 -20.14
C VAL A 24 -33.30 -2.59 -21.63
N LYS A 25 -33.57 -1.34 -22.03
CA LYS A 25 -33.43 -0.93 -23.45
C LYS A 25 -31.97 -0.89 -23.90
N ASP A 26 -31.02 -0.93 -22.97
CA ASP A 26 -29.59 -0.85 -23.25
C ASP A 26 -28.77 -1.84 -22.40
N LEU A 27 -28.48 -3.01 -22.99
CA LEU A 27 -27.76 -4.11 -22.34
C LEU A 27 -26.32 -3.75 -21.94
N GLN A 28 -25.81 -2.59 -22.37
CA GLN A 28 -24.44 -2.15 -22.10
C GLN A 28 -24.33 -1.08 -21.00
N ALA A 29 -25.43 -0.50 -20.53
CA ALA A 29 -25.37 0.47 -19.44
C ALA A 29 -25.08 -0.25 -18.10
N PRO A 30 -24.08 0.20 -17.31
CA PRO A 30 -23.84 -0.36 -15.98
C PRO A 30 -25.09 -0.17 -15.13
N LYS A 31 -25.69 -1.28 -14.68
CA LYS A 31 -26.83 -1.25 -13.77
C LYS A 31 -26.35 -0.86 -12.38
N GLU A 32 -26.38 0.43 -12.07
CA GLU A 32 -26.07 0.94 -10.75
C GLU A 32 -27.08 0.37 -9.74
N THR A 33 -26.60 -0.52 -8.86
CA THR A 33 -27.37 -1.00 -7.72
C THR A 33 -26.82 -0.31 -6.48
N ARG A 34 -27.69 0.36 -5.73
CA ARG A 34 -27.31 1.07 -4.49
C ARG A 34 -26.79 0.12 -3.40
N TRP A 35 -27.11 -1.17 -3.51
CA TRP A 35 -26.82 -2.19 -2.52
C TRP A 35 -26.05 -3.34 -3.16
N CYS A 36 -24.93 -3.71 -2.55
CA CYS A 36 -24.13 -4.87 -2.95
C CYS A 36 -23.76 -5.70 -1.71
N LEU A 37 -23.52 -6.98 -1.94
CA LEU A 37 -22.90 -7.86 -0.96
C LEU A 37 -21.39 -7.84 -1.17
N LEU A 38 -20.62 -7.71 -0.10
CA LEU A 38 -19.16 -7.79 -0.12
C LEU A 38 -18.73 -8.92 0.81
N GLU A 39 -18.02 -9.89 0.24
CA GLU A 39 -17.41 -10.98 0.99
C GLU A 39 -16.06 -10.52 1.54
N LEU A 40 -15.89 -10.61 2.86
CA LEU A 40 -14.66 -10.23 3.55
C LEU A 40 -14.07 -11.43 4.31
N PRO A 41 -12.73 -11.60 4.32
CA PRO A 41 -12.06 -12.52 5.22
C PRO A 41 -12.39 -12.18 6.67
N LYS A 42 -12.44 -13.21 7.53
CA LYS A 42 -12.81 -13.07 8.95
C LYS A 42 -12.02 -11.96 9.66
N GLU A 43 -10.70 -11.92 9.47
CA GLU A 43 -9.84 -10.90 10.08
C GLU A 43 -10.21 -9.46 9.64
N GLN A 44 -10.62 -9.30 8.38
CA GLN A 44 -11.02 -8.00 7.85
C GLN A 44 -12.43 -7.61 8.30
N LEU A 45 -13.32 -8.59 8.46
CA LEU A 45 -14.63 -8.37 9.07
C LEU A 45 -14.48 -7.89 10.52
N GLU A 46 -13.62 -8.51 11.31
CA GLU A 46 -13.32 -8.09 12.69
C GLU A 46 -12.74 -6.67 12.74
N GLN A 47 -11.87 -6.30 11.80
CA GLN A 47 -11.37 -4.92 11.69
C GLN A 47 -12.48 -3.92 11.36
N LEU A 48 -13.37 -4.27 10.43
CA LEU A 48 -14.50 -3.42 10.06
C LEU A 48 -15.46 -3.23 11.25
N GLU A 49 -15.76 -4.30 11.99
CA GLU A 49 -16.58 -4.27 13.21
C GLU A 49 -15.93 -3.44 14.33
N ALA A 50 -14.59 -3.44 14.40
CA ALA A 50 -13.83 -2.58 15.31
C ALA A 50 -13.77 -1.11 14.86
N GLY A 51 -14.42 -0.75 13.75
CA GLY A 51 -14.47 0.62 13.23
C GLY A 51 -13.21 1.06 12.48
N GLN A 52 -12.40 0.11 11.98
CA GLN A 52 -11.26 0.43 11.13
C GLN A 52 -11.72 0.94 9.76
N THR A 53 -10.89 1.78 9.15
CA THR A 53 -11.19 2.39 7.86
C THR A 53 -10.81 1.47 6.71
N PHE A 54 -11.73 1.33 5.75
CA PHE A 54 -11.54 0.62 4.50
C PHE A 54 -11.66 1.64 3.36
N ARG A 55 -10.77 1.58 2.38
CA ARG A 55 -10.75 2.50 1.24
C ARG A 55 -10.90 1.72 -0.07
N PHE A 56 -11.79 2.17 -0.93
CA PHE A 56 -11.83 1.70 -2.32
C PHE A 56 -10.97 2.63 -3.17
N GLN A 57 -10.02 2.05 -3.89
CA GLN A 57 -9.07 2.78 -4.73
C GLN A 57 -8.93 2.11 -6.09
N GLU A 58 -8.52 2.87 -7.10
CA GLU A 58 -8.19 2.30 -8.40
C GLU A 58 -6.82 1.64 -8.34
N LEU A 59 -6.77 0.37 -8.77
CA LEU A 59 -5.56 -0.39 -8.98
C LEU A 59 -5.29 -0.48 -10.48
N SER A 60 -4.07 -0.15 -10.91
CA SER A 60 -3.76 -0.05 -12.34
C SER A 60 -3.87 -1.40 -13.02
N GLY A 61 -4.53 -1.41 -14.18
CA GLY A 61 -4.62 -2.59 -15.03
C GLY A 61 -3.23 -3.06 -15.51
N ALA A 62 -3.02 -4.37 -15.57
CA ALA A 62 -1.82 -4.91 -16.19
C ALA A 62 -1.72 -4.44 -17.65
N LYS A 63 -0.57 -3.86 -18.03
CA LYS A 63 -0.24 -3.44 -19.41
C LYS A 63 -1.17 -2.36 -20.01
N GLY A 64 -1.62 -1.39 -19.21
CA GLY A 64 -2.40 -0.26 -19.72
C GLY A 64 -3.85 -0.60 -20.06
N GLY A 65 -4.35 -1.72 -19.54
CA GLY A 65 -5.79 -1.99 -19.51
C GLY A 65 -6.52 -1.06 -18.54
N ALA A 66 -7.85 -1.08 -18.59
CA ALA A 66 -8.68 -0.37 -17.62
C ALA A 66 -8.30 -0.79 -16.18
N GLY A 67 -8.22 0.18 -15.27
CA GLY A 67 -8.02 -0.08 -13.85
C GLY A 67 -9.16 -0.92 -13.27
N PHE A 68 -8.90 -1.54 -12.13
CA PHE A 68 -9.89 -2.29 -11.37
C PHE A 68 -9.97 -1.76 -9.95
N ALA A 69 -11.11 -1.96 -9.29
CA ALA A 69 -11.26 -1.52 -7.91
C ALA A 69 -10.46 -2.42 -6.97
N ALA A 70 -9.77 -1.80 -6.02
CA ALA A 70 -9.11 -2.47 -4.90
C ALA A 70 -9.68 -1.97 -3.58
N LEU A 71 -9.75 -2.87 -2.62
CA LEU A 71 -10.09 -2.59 -1.23
C LEU A 71 -8.79 -2.56 -0.43
N CYS A 72 -8.44 -1.39 0.08
CA CYS A 72 -7.25 -1.17 0.90
C CYS A 72 -7.67 -1.04 2.37
N THR A 73 -7.04 -1.85 3.20
CA THR A 73 -7.19 -1.86 4.66
C THR A 73 -5.94 -1.26 5.30
N ASN A 74 -5.83 -1.28 6.63
CA ASN A 74 -4.64 -0.78 7.29
C ASN A 74 -3.39 -1.65 7.03
N ASN A 75 -3.57 -2.94 6.74
CA ASN A 75 -2.48 -3.90 6.66
C ASN A 75 -2.44 -4.76 5.39
N ALA A 76 -3.48 -4.70 4.55
CA ALA A 76 -3.58 -5.51 3.34
C ALA A 76 -4.33 -4.80 2.21
N THR A 77 -3.97 -5.16 0.98
CA THR A 77 -4.63 -4.72 -0.25
C THR A 77 -5.32 -5.90 -0.91
N PHE A 78 -6.55 -5.69 -1.40
CA PHE A 78 -7.32 -6.71 -2.09
C PHE A 78 -7.87 -6.21 -3.43
N ALA A 79 -7.77 -7.02 -4.48
CA ALA A 79 -8.53 -6.80 -5.70
C ALA A 79 -10.00 -7.12 -5.46
N VAL A 80 -10.91 -6.30 -6.00
CA VAL A 80 -12.35 -6.49 -5.90
C VAL A 80 -12.87 -7.04 -7.22
N GLU A 81 -13.50 -8.20 -7.18
CA GLU A 81 -14.13 -8.83 -8.35
C GLU A 81 -15.63 -9.00 -8.11
N PHE A 82 -16.43 -8.77 -9.15
CA PHE A 82 -17.86 -9.05 -9.09
C PHE A 82 -18.15 -10.46 -9.60
N LEU A 83 -18.77 -11.28 -8.76
CA LEU A 83 -19.24 -12.62 -9.11
C LEU A 83 -20.76 -12.58 -9.30
N GLU A 84 -21.20 -12.67 -10.56
CA GLU A 84 -22.62 -12.80 -10.88
C GLU A 84 -23.15 -14.19 -10.50
N ASN A 85 -24.36 -14.22 -9.97
CA ASN A 85 -25.06 -15.43 -9.56
C ASN A 85 -26.41 -15.54 -10.29
N SER A 86 -26.77 -16.74 -10.74
CA SER A 86 -28.07 -17.01 -11.36
C SER A 86 -29.22 -17.12 -10.34
N ASN A 87 -28.90 -17.18 -9.05
CA ASN A 87 -29.88 -17.22 -7.98
C ASN A 87 -30.47 -15.83 -7.70
N THR A 88 -31.75 -15.79 -7.35
CA THR A 88 -32.38 -14.56 -6.86
C THR A 88 -31.95 -14.29 -5.42
N ILE A 89 -31.13 -13.25 -5.22
CA ILE A 89 -30.69 -12.81 -3.89
C ILE A 89 -31.53 -11.59 -3.48
N LEU A 90 -32.26 -11.72 -2.38
CA LEU A 90 -33.09 -10.64 -1.83
C LEU A 90 -32.52 -10.20 -0.49
N LEU A 91 -32.34 -8.89 -0.32
CA LEU A 91 -31.93 -8.28 0.94
C LEU A 91 -33.17 -7.84 1.70
N GLY A 92 -33.34 -8.40 2.90
CA GLY A 92 -34.45 -8.11 3.80
C GLY A 92 -33.97 -7.53 5.13
N LYS A 93 -34.75 -6.61 5.68
CA LYS A 93 -34.59 -6.13 7.06
C LYS A 93 -35.72 -6.70 7.90
N MET A 94 -35.37 -7.24 9.06
CA MET A 94 -36.38 -7.62 10.05
C MET A 94 -36.89 -6.36 10.74
N ASP A 95 -38.21 -6.23 10.86
CA ASP A 95 -38.81 -5.14 11.62
C ASP A 95 -38.48 -5.39 13.10
N SER A 96 -37.74 -4.45 13.72
CA SER A 96 -37.54 -4.46 15.17
C SER A 96 -38.83 -3.98 15.83
N ASP A 97 -39.34 -4.73 16.81
CA ASP A 97 -40.62 -4.49 17.50
C ASP A 97 -40.82 -3.07 18.07
N GLU A 98 -39.76 -2.26 18.15
CA GLU A 98 -39.78 -0.90 18.70
C GLU A 98 -40.61 0.10 17.88
N SER A 99 -40.82 -0.11 16.57
CA SER A 99 -41.63 0.81 15.75
C SER A 99 -43.14 0.56 15.81
N ASN A 100 -43.60 -0.45 16.55
CA ASN A 100 -45.03 -0.73 16.74
C ASN A 100 -45.60 -0.19 18.07
N ALA A 101 -44.78 0.47 18.91
CA ALA A 101 -45.23 0.99 20.20
C ALA A 101 -46.22 2.17 20.08
N ASP A 102 -46.20 2.93 18.98
CA ASP A 102 -47.06 4.11 18.82
C ASP A 102 -48.46 3.80 18.19
N ALA A 103 -48.72 2.55 17.80
CA ALA A 103 -50.02 2.15 17.24
C ALA A 103 -50.99 1.52 18.26
N ALA A 104 -50.58 1.34 19.52
CA ALA A 104 -51.34 0.60 20.53
C ALA A 104 -52.12 1.49 21.53
N SER A 105 -52.85 2.52 21.04
CA SER A 105 -53.76 3.33 21.87
C SER A 105 -55.25 2.93 21.79
N SER A 106 -55.58 1.81 21.16
CA SER A 106 -56.94 1.29 21.07
C SER A 106 -57.07 -0.01 21.88
N GLY A 107 -57.64 0.08 23.08
CA GLY A 107 -57.81 -1.02 24.03
C GLY A 107 -58.54 -2.23 23.44
N ALA A 108 -57.77 -3.29 23.18
CA ALA A 108 -58.24 -4.67 23.04
C ALA A 108 -57.15 -5.62 23.55
N ALA A 109 -57.57 -6.72 24.18
CA ALA A 109 -56.78 -7.69 24.93
C ALA A 109 -55.52 -8.26 24.22
N PRO A 110 -54.50 -8.73 24.96
CA PRO A 110 -53.20 -9.09 24.41
C PRO A 110 -53.29 -10.49 23.76
N ALA A 111 -53.42 -10.54 22.43
CA ALA A 111 -53.52 -11.80 21.70
C ALA A 111 -52.41 -11.90 20.65
N GLY A 112 -51.42 -12.74 20.96
CA GLY A 112 -50.41 -13.24 20.03
C GLY A 112 -49.20 -12.32 19.91
N THR A 113 -48.02 -12.85 20.25
CA THR A 113 -46.75 -12.30 19.78
C THR A 113 -46.85 -12.18 18.26
N ALA A 114 -46.82 -10.95 17.73
CA ALA A 114 -46.95 -10.72 16.30
C ALA A 114 -45.89 -11.56 15.57
N ALA A 115 -46.30 -12.27 14.52
CA ALA A 115 -45.36 -13.07 13.75
C ALA A 115 -44.25 -12.15 13.21
N PRO A 116 -42.99 -12.59 13.25
CA PRO A 116 -41.87 -11.78 12.78
C PRO A 116 -42.10 -11.35 11.32
N ARG A 117 -41.85 -10.07 11.05
CA ARG A 117 -42.03 -9.46 9.72
C ARG A 117 -40.68 -9.12 9.11
N CYS A 118 -40.52 -9.43 7.84
CA CYS A 118 -39.34 -9.13 7.03
C CYS A 118 -39.75 -8.23 5.86
N THR A 119 -39.06 -7.10 5.71
CA THR A 119 -39.27 -6.16 4.61
C THR A 119 -38.09 -6.25 3.64
N ILE A 120 -38.33 -6.75 2.43
CA ILE A 120 -37.36 -6.85 1.34
C ILE A 120 -37.18 -5.49 0.69
N PHE A 121 -35.96 -4.96 0.73
CA PHE A 121 -35.66 -3.60 0.24
C PHE A 121 -34.78 -3.58 -1.00
N ALA A 122 -34.07 -4.66 -1.31
CA ALA A 122 -33.22 -4.73 -2.49
C ALA A 122 -33.09 -6.14 -3.04
N GLN A 123 -32.77 -6.23 -4.32
CA GLN A 123 -32.33 -7.45 -4.98
C GLN A 123 -30.87 -7.28 -5.42
N CYS A 124 -30.05 -8.30 -5.21
CA CYS A 124 -28.68 -8.36 -5.71
C CYS A 124 -28.56 -9.43 -6.80
N ARG A 125 -27.71 -9.17 -7.80
CA ARG A 125 -27.40 -10.15 -8.87
C ARG A 125 -26.21 -11.03 -8.54
N GLY A 126 -25.48 -10.70 -7.50
CA GLY A 126 -24.21 -11.33 -7.21
C GLY A 126 -23.58 -10.70 -5.98
N GLN A 127 -22.30 -10.98 -5.80
CA GLN A 127 -21.52 -10.47 -4.69
C GLN A 127 -20.15 -10.01 -5.17
N LEU A 128 -19.61 -9.02 -4.47
CA LEU A 128 -18.22 -8.62 -4.59
C LEU A 128 -17.39 -9.59 -3.74
N ILE A 129 -16.38 -10.19 -4.34
CA ILE A 129 -15.38 -10.98 -3.64
C ILE A 129 -14.07 -10.21 -3.62
N VAL A 130 -13.31 -10.38 -2.53
CA VAL A 130 -11.99 -9.77 -2.39
C VAL A 130 -10.91 -10.83 -2.50
N LYS A 131 -9.88 -10.57 -3.31
CA LYS A 131 -8.71 -11.44 -3.45
C LYS A 131 -7.46 -10.70 -3.02
N PRO A 132 -6.57 -11.30 -2.21
CA PRO A 132 -5.31 -10.65 -1.85
C PRO A 132 -4.53 -10.24 -3.09
N GLU A 133 -4.05 -9.00 -3.11
CA GLU A 133 -3.36 -8.43 -4.25
C GLU A 133 -2.12 -7.66 -3.80
N LYS A 134 -1.13 -7.57 -4.69
CA LYS A 134 0.10 -6.83 -4.40
C LYS A 134 -0.10 -5.33 -4.59
N VAL A 135 0.67 -4.55 -3.85
CA VAL A 135 0.74 -3.10 -4.04
C VAL A 135 1.10 -2.73 -5.47
N ASP A 136 0.47 -1.67 -5.97
CA ASP A 136 0.72 -1.11 -7.29
C ASP A 136 2.08 -0.41 -7.41
N THR A 137 3.13 -1.21 -7.56
CA THR A 137 4.50 -0.67 -7.73
C THR A 137 4.66 0.20 -8.97
N ASN A 138 3.84 -0.02 -10.01
CA ASN A 138 3.90 0.75 -11.24
C ASN A 138 3.31 2.14 -11.02
N LYS A 139 2.15 2.22 -10.35
CA LYS A 139 1.54 3.51 -10.02
C LYS A 139 2.41 4.33 -9.07
N VAL A 140 3.02 3.70 -8.06
CA VAL A 140 3.98 4.38 -7.17
C VAL A 140 5.13 4.99 -7.99
N ARG A 141 5.67 4.24 -8.95
CA ARG A 141 6.73 4.75 -9.83
C ARG A 141 6.24 5.88 -10.74
N GLU A 142 5.06 5.75 -11.34
CA GLU A 142 4.47 6.76 -12.23
C GLU A 142 4.23 8.07 -11.49
N VAL A 143 3.65 7.99 -10.28
CA VAL A 143 3.32 9.12 -9.42
C VAL A 143 4.59 9.81 -8.91
N LEU A 144 5.66 9.06 -8.63
CA LEU A 144 6.94 9.61 -8.16
C LEU A 144 7.93 9.96 -9.28
N ALA A 145 7.71 9.51 -10.52
CA ALA A 145 8.61 9.76 -11.64
C ALA A 145 8.85 11.26 -11.94
N PRO A 146 7.83 12.15 -11.85
CA PRO A 146 8.04 13.60 -12.01
C PRO A 146 8.93 14.22 -10.92
N SER A 147 9.05 13.57 -9.76
CA SER A 147 9.85 14.01 -8.61
C SER A 147 11.16 13.24 -8.48
N ALA A 148 11.65 12.65 -9.58
CA ALA A 148 12.90 11.90 -9.59
C ALA A 148 14.11 12.79 -9.28
N LEU A 149 15.06 12.26 -8.51
CA LEU A 149 16.31 12.94 -8.21
C LEU A 149 17.17 13.13 -9.47
N GLY A 150 17.84 14.27 -9.57
CA GLY A 150 18.75 14.60 -10.68
C GLY A 150 18.10 15.12 -11.95
N GLN A 151 16.81 15.45 -11.93
CA GLN A 151 16.15 16.15 -13.05
C GLN A 151 16.08 17.66 -12.79
N ALA A 152 16.60 18.47 -13.72
CA ALA A 152 16.60 19.94 -13.64
C ALA A 152 15.21 20.60 -13.57
N GLN A 153 14.16 19.88 -13.94
CA GLN A 153 12.76 20.35 -13.89
C GLN A 153 11.97 19.79 -12.71
N SER A 154 12.61 19.48 -11.59
CA SER A 154 11.94 19.06 -10.35
C SER A 154 11.21 20.25 -9.67
N SER A 155 10.30 20.90 -10.39
CA SER A 155 9.28 21.79 -9.82
C SER A 155 8.05 21.03 -9.31
N ALA A 156 7.96 19.73 -9.60
CA ALA A 156 6.96 18.85 -9.00
C ALA A 156 7.26 18.71 -7.49
N GLN A 157 6.32 19.18 -6.66
CA GLN A 157 6.35 18.93 -5.22
C GLN A 157 6.31 17.41 -5.03
N GLY A 158 7.37 16.87 -4.40
CA GLY A 158 7.36 15.46 -3.99
C GLY A 158 6.15 15.16 -3.11
N LEU A 159 5.78 13.90 -3.02
CA LEU A 159 4.57 13.48 -2.31
C LEU A 159 4.91 13.01 -0.90
N SER A 160 4.10 13.43 0.06
CA SER A 160 4.16 12.89 1.42
C SER A 160 3.62 11.45 1.44
N THR A 161 3.95 10.70 2.49
CA THR A 161 3.40 9.34 2.69
C THR A 161 1.88 9.33 2.65
N ALA A 162 1.24 10.30 3.32
CA ALA A 162 -0.21 10.42 3.34
C ALA A 162 -0.80 10.67 1.94
N ALA A 163 -0.16 11.52 1.13
CA ALA A 163 -0.61 11.76 -0.24
C ALA A 163 -0.48 10.50 -1.12
N LEU A 164 0.62 9.75 -0.97
CA LEU A 164 0.81 8.49 -1.67
C LEU A 164 -0.24 7.45 -1.30
N GLU A 165 -0.64 7.37 -0.04
CA GLU A 165 -1.71 6.48 0.41
C GLU A 165 -3.08 6.80 -0.21
N TYR A 166 -3.30 8.00 -0.73
CA TYR A 166 -4.53 8.35 -1.43
C TYR A 166 -4.46 8.03 -2.92
N GLU A 167 -3.30 8.23 -3.53
CA GLU A 167 -3.08 8.08 -4.98
C GLU A 167 -2.80 6.63 -5.40
N VAL A 168 -2.34 5.78 -4.49
CA VAL A 168 -1.92 4.40 -4.78
C VAL A 168 -2.79 3.43 -3.99
N ALA A 169 -3.36 2.44 -4.69
CA ALA A 169 -4.00 1.29 -4.07
C ALA A 169 -2.96 0.45 -3.30
N ALA A 170 -2.84 0.74 -2.01
CA ALA A 170 -1.93 0.08 -1.09
C ALA A 170 -2.42 0.24 0.35
N SER A 171 -2.19 -0.76 1.20
CA SER A 171 -2.25 -0.53 2.63
C SER A 171 -1.05 0.32 3.09
N PRO A 172 -1.19 1.14 4.15
CA PRO A 172 -0.10 1.93 4.70
C PRO A 172 1.15 1.09 5.04
N VAL A 173 0.96 -0.11 5.57
CA VAL A 173 2.06 -1.02 5.95
C VAL A 173 2.80 -1.51 4.70
N GLU A 174 2.08 -1.99 3.70
CA GLU A 174 2.69 -2.50 2.48
C GLU A 174 3.37 -1.37 1.68
N LEU A 175 2.77 -0.17 1.64
CA LEU A 175 3.35 1.00 0.99
C LEU A 175 4.66 1.41 1.67
N GLN A 176 4.70 1.48 3.01
CA GLN A 176 5.93 1.77 3.73
C GLN A 176 7.01 0.72 3.48
N GLN A 177 6.65 -0.56 3.45
CA GLN A 177 7.58 -1.64 3.14
C GLN A 177 8.14 -1.49 1.71
N LEU A 178 7.27 -1.17 0.75
CA LEU A 178 7.67 -0.92 -0.64
C LEU A 178 8.62 0.27 -0.75
N LEU A 179 8.33 1.37 -0.07
CA LEU A 179 9.19 2.57 -0.07
C LEU A 179 10.55 2.30 0.57
N LYS A 180 10.58 1.51 1.66
CA LYS A 180 11.83 1.10 2.32
C LYS A 180 12.69 0.19 1.46
N VAL A 181 12.10 -0.75 0.73
CA VAL A 181 12.85 -1.74 -0.08
C VAL A 181 13.18 -1.18 -1.48
N GLY A 182 12.23 -0.52 -2.13
CA GLY A 182 12.35 -0.01 -3.49
C GLY A 182 13.28 1.20 -3.63
N PRO A 183 13.50 1.70 -4.86
CA PRO A 183 14.41 2.81 -5.15
C PRO A 183 13.81 4.18 -4.79
N TYR A 184 13.26 4.30 -3.58
CA TYR A 184 12.58 5.50 -3.10
C TYR A 184 13.32 6.05 -1.89
N VAL A 185 13.37 7.38 -1.79
CA VAL A 185 14.08 8.09 -0.73
C VAL A 185 13.24 9.26 -0.25
N GLU A 186 13.23 9.48 1.06
CA GLU A 186 12.58 10.63 1.67
C GLU A 186 13.59 11.78 1.79
N VAL A 187 13.24 12.93 1.22
CA VAL A 187 14.05 14.15 1.27
C VAL A 187 13.10 15.27 1.73
N GLU A 188 13.39 15.89 2.88
CA GLU A 188 12.58 16.98 3.43
C GLU A 188 11.09 16.63 3.63
N GLY A 189 10.78 15.39 4.03
CA GLY A 189 9.41 14.93 4.28
C GLY A 189 8.63 14.54 3.02
N VAL A 190 9.29 14.53 1.86
CA VAL A 190 8.67 14.09 0.60
C VAL A 190 9.43 12.91 -0.01
N TRP A 191 8.67 11.96 -0.57
CA TRP A 191 9.23 10.82 -1.29
C TRP A 191 9.64 11.21 -2.69
N ARG A 192 10.81 10.73 -3.09
CA ARG A 192 11.38 10.90 -4.43
C ARG A 192 11.87 9.56 -4.96
N LEU A 193 11.80 9.41 -6.28
CA LEU A 193 12.39 8.26 -6.97
C LEU A 193 13.89 8.49 -7.13
N LEU A 194 14.71 7.49 -6.80
CA LEU A 194 16.13 7.44 -7.10
C LEU A 194 16.33 6.69 -8.45
N PRO A 195 16.67 7.38 -9.55
CA PRO A 195 16.88 6.71 -10.82
C PRO A 195 18.09 5.78 -10.77
N ALA A 196 17.96 4.60 -11.38
CA ALA A 196 19.05 3.62 -11.47
C ALA A 196 20.36 4.16 -12.09
N PRO A 197 20.35 5.10 -13.07
CA PRO A 197 21.59 5.72 -13.54
C PRO A 197 22.30 6.51 -12.43
N LEU A 198 21.55 7.36 -11.72
CA LEU A 198 22.07 8.16 -10.62
C LEU A 198 22.56 7.29 -9.46
N GLU A 199 21.82 6.24 -9.10
CA GLU A 199 22.24 5.26 -8.10
C GLU A 199 23.63 4.68 -8.42
N ARG A 200 23.89 4.35 -9.69
CA ARG A 200 25.18 3.81 -10.13
C ARG A 200 26.28 4.85 -10.10
N GLU A 201 26.00 6.09 -10.52
CA GLU A 201 26.97 7.19 -10.47
C GLU A 201 27.40 7.48 -9.03
N ILE A 202 26.45 7.52 -8.10
CA ILE A 202 26.73 7.68 -6.66
C ILE A 202 27.61 6.54 -6.16
N LEU A 203 27.25 5.31 -6.51
CA LEU A 203 27.97 4.11 -6.08
C LEU A 203 29.40 4.09 -6.61
N ASP A 204 29.61 4.41 -7.89
CA ASP A 204 30.94 4.43 -8.52
C ASP A 204 31.82 5.57 -7.96
N ALA A 205 31.25 6.77 -7.79
CA ALA A 205 31.93 7.90 -7.16
C ALA A 205 32.36 7.55 -5.73
N ALA A 206 31.45 6.99 -4.93
CA ALA A 206 31.74 6.60 -3.56
C ALA A 206 32.85 5.55 -3.46
N ILE A 207 32.78 4.49 -4.28
CA ILE A 207 33.80 3.44 -4.33
C ILE A 207 35.17 4.01 -4.75
N THR A 208 35.18 4.91 -5.73
CA THR A 208 36.40 5.57 -6.21
C THR A 208 37.03 6.44 -5.13
N ILE A 209 36.23 7.25 -4.43
CA ILE A 209 36.69 8.12 -3.33
C ILE A 209 37.25 7.30 -2.17
N VAL A 210 36.52 6.29 -1.69
CA VAL A 210 36.97 5.41 -0.59
C VAL A 210 38.33 4.77 -0.91
N THR A 211 38.50 4.33 -2.17
CA THR A 211 39.76 3.71 -2.62
C THR A 211 40.88 4.74 -2.76
N ALA A 212 40.60 5.91 -3.33
CA ALA A 212 41.60 6.96 -3.53
C ALA A 212 42.11 7.54 -2.21
N MET A 213 41.23 7.68 -1.22
CA MET A 213 41.56 8.19 0.11
C MET A 213 42.16 7.12 1.03
N GLY A 214 42.13 5.85 0.63
CA GLY A 214 42.64 4.73 1.43
C GLY A 214 41.84 4.53 2.73
N TRP A 215 40.55 4.86 2.73
CA TRP A 215 39.70 4.73 3.91
C TRP A 215 39.49 3.26 4.31
N SER A 216 39.30 3.02 5.61
CA SER A 216 38.94 1.69 6.09
C SER A 216 37.50 1.37 5.70
N HIS A 217 37.31 0.25 4.99
CA HIS A 217 35.99 -0.20 4.54
C HIS A 217 35.00 -0.43 5.69
N ASP A 218 35.50 -0.81 6.87
CA ASP A 218 34.65 -1.15 8.03
C ASP A 218 34.13 0.08 8.79
N ALA A 219 34.70 1.26 8.54
CA ALA A 219 34.41 2.46 9.32
C ALA A 219 34.56 3.73 8.47
N VAL A 220 33.86 3.79 7.34
CA VAL A 220 33.82 4.99 6.49
C VAL A 220 32.94 6.05 7.16
N ASP A 221 33.42 7.28 7.26
CA ASP A 221 32.59 8.42 7.71
C ASP A 221 31.60 8.80 6.59
N GLY A 222 30.31 8.64 6.87
CA GLY A 222 29.25 8.88 5.90
C GLY A 222 29.04 10.35 5.56
N GLU A 223 29.32 11.28 6.47
CA GLU A 223 29.21 12.73 6.21
C GLU A 223 30.38 13.21 5.35
N GLU A 224 31.59 12.72 5.65
CA GLU A 224 32.78 13.00 4.83
C GLU A 224 32.61 12.41 3.42
N LEU A 225 32.13 11.16 3.32
CA LEU A 225 31.83 10.53 2.04
C LEU A 225 30.77 11.30 1.26
N LEU A 226 29.69 11.74 1.92
CA LEU A 226 28.64 12.53 1.27
C LEU A 226 29.22 13.82 0.67
N ARG A 227 30.04 14.55 1.42
CA ARG A 227 30.66 15.79 0.95
C ARG A 227 31.56 15.54 -0.26
N GLU A 228 32.38 14.50 -0.23
CA GLU A 228 33.28 14.19 -1.36
C GLU A 228 32.50 13.70 -2.58
N VAL A 229 31.43 12.92 -2.39
CA VAL A 229 30.55 12.48 -3.47
C VAL A 229 29.83 13.68 -4.10
N GLN A 230 29.33 14.63 -3.29
CA GLN A 230 28.75 15.88 -3.77
C GLN A 230 29.77 16.66 -4.61
N ASN A 231 30.98 16.88 -4.10
CA ASN A 231 32.06 17.56 -4.84
C ASN A 231 32.42 16.88 -6.18
N ASN A 232 32.31 15.54 -6.24
CA ASN A 232 32.60 14.78 -7.45
C ASN A 232 31.47 14.87 -8.49
N LEU A 233 30.21 14.86 -8.04
CA LEU A 233 29.01 14.89 -8.88
C LEU A 233 28.56 16.31 -9.26
N ASP A 234 29.00 17.34 -8.54
CA ASP A 234 28.66 18.77 -8.72
C ASP A 234 29.06 19.36 -10.09
N ARG A 235 29.55 18.54 -11.03
CA ARG A 235 29.73 18.93 -12.43
C ARG A 235 28.44 18.78 -13.28
N GLY A 236 27.31 18.36 -12.70
CA GLY A 236 26.03 18.18 -13.40
C GLY A 236 24.76 18.48 -12.57
N GLU A 237 23.58 18.21 -13.14
CA GLU A 237 22.25 18.41 -12.54
C GLU A 237 21.89 17.39 -11.42
N ALA A 238 22.80 16.44 -11.16
CA ALA A 238 22.61 15.31 -10.27
C ALA A 238 23.20 15.57 -8.87
N SER A 239 22.42 16.19 -7.99
CA SER A 239 22.82 16.37 -6.59
C SER A 239 22.37 15.21 -5.70
N VAL A 240 23.24 14.79 -4.78
CA VAL A 240 22.93 13.86 -3.68
C VAL A 240 22.63 14.70 -2.44
N PRO A 241 21.36 14.95 -2.09
CA PRO A 241 21.03 15.97 -1.09
C PRO A 241 21.29 15.53 0.35
N THR A 242 21.15 14.23 0.65
CA THR A 242 21.18 13.72 2.03
C THR A 242 21.94 12.41 2.16
N LEU A 243 22.42 12.14 3.37
CA LEU A 243 23.06 10.88 3.73
C LEU A 243 22.13 9.66 3.57
N ALA A 244 20.80 9.86 3.67
CA ALA A 244 19.83 8.81 3.40
C ALA A 244 19.86 8.36 1.93
N VAL A 245 20.01 9.29 0.98
CA VAL A 245 20.17 8.96 -0.45
C VAL A 245 21.46 8.18 -0.67
N LEU A 246 22.55 8.63 -0.05
CA LEU A 246 23.85 7.94 -0.13
C LEU A 246 23.75 6.51 0.41
N ARG A 247 23.22 6.31 1.63
CA ARG A 247 23.00 4.97 2.20
C ARG A 247 22.12 4.10 1.30
N LYS A 248 21.08 4.68 0.71
CA LYS A 248 20.18 3.95 -0.18
C LYS A 248 20.90 3.46 -1.44
N ALA A 249 21.71 4.30 -2.06
CA ALA A 249 22.52 3.92 -3.22
C ALA A 249 23.61 2.89 -2.88
N LEU A 250 24.19 3.00 -1.69
CA LEU A 250 25.22 2.07 -1.19
C LEU A 250 24.64 0.76 -0.62
N ALA A 251 23.33 0.63 -0.49
CA ALA A 251 22.70 -0.53 0.16
C ALA A 251 23.14 -1.88 -0.45
N SER A 252 23.47 -1.91 -1.75
CA SER A 252 23.97 -3.10 -2.44
C SER A 252 25.37 -3.53 -2.01
N VAL A 253 26.23 -2.59 -1.58
CA VAL A 253 27.63 -2.83 -1.17
C VAL A 253 27.85 -2.71 0.33
N MET A 254 26.87 -2.22 1.10
CA MET A 254 26.94 -2.20 2.55
C MET A 254 27.04 -3.63 3.11
N ALA A 255 27.84 -3.76 4.17
CA ALA A 255 27.87 -4.97 4.97
C ALA A 255 26.49 -5.17 5.62
N VAL A 256 25.94 -6.38 5.53
CA VAL A 256 24.74 -6.72 6.28
C VAL A 256 25.18 -6.78 7.74
N ALA A 257 24.69 -5.87 8.58
CA ALA A 257 24.93 -5.93 10.02
C ALA A 257 24.48 -7.32 10.49
N GLY A 258 25.44 -8.16 10.89
CA GLY A 258 25.27 -9.60 10.90
C GLY A 258 24.07 -10.09 11.70
N GLU A 259 23.19 -10.84 11.04
CA GLU A 259 22.56 -12.00 11.66
C GLU A 259 23.66 -13.02 11.95
N GLY A 260 24.21 -13.03 13.17
CA GLY A 260 25.06 -14.14 13.62
C GLY A 260 26.20 -13.80 14.57
N THR A 261 25.88 -13.63 15.86
CA THR A 261 26.35 -14.49 16.97
C THR A 261 25.85 -13.87 18.27
N ALA A 262 25.04 -14.61 19.03
CA ALA A 262 24.61 -14.20 20.36
C ALA A 262 25.83 -13.89 21.23
N PRO A 263 25.96 -12.68 21.79
CA PRO A 263 26.90 -12.42 22.86
C PRO A 263 26.25 -12.86 24.16
N THR A 264 26.94 -13.78 24.84
CA THR A 264 26.82 -14.09 26.26
C THR A 264 26.55 -12.81 27.08
N GLU A 265 25.55 -12.88 27.95
CA GLU A 265 25.26 -11.87 28.97
C GLU A 265 26.52 -11.45 29.74
N GLN A 266 26.77 -10.13 29.81
CA GLN A 266 27.05 -9.35 31.02
C GLN A 266 27.88 -8.11 30.67
N ASP A 267 27.19 -6.99 30.44
CA ASP A 267 27.24 -5.78 31.28
C ASP A 267 26.73 -4.56 30.50
N SER A 268 25.79 -3.86 31.14
CA SER A 268 25.30 -2.52 30.78
C SER A 268 26.15 -1.45 31.50
N PRO A 269 26.01 -0.13 31.21
CA PRO A 269 24.98 0.53 30.40
C PRO A 269 25.47 1.64 29.43
N ALA A 270 24.57 1.99 28.49
CA ALA A 270 24.26 3.34 28.03
C ALA A 270 25.41 4.31 27.67
N THR A 271 25.85 4.28 26.40
CA THR A 271 26.20 5.48 25.58
C THR A 271 26.44 5.12 24.11
N ALA A 272 25.64 4.23 23.51
CA ALA A 272 25.62 4.04 22.05
C ALA A 272 24.69 5.11 21.42
N SER A 273 25.06 6.37 21.58
CA SER A 273 24.28 7.54 21.15
C SER A 273 24.88 8.09 19.85
N LEU A 274 24.11 8.03 18.76
CA LEU A 274 24.24 8.76 17.48
C LEU A 274 25.51 8.55 16.62
N ALA A 275 26.65 8.15 17.19
CA ALA A 275 27.90 7.95 16.45
C ALA A 275 27.89 6.70 15.54
N GLY A 276 27.00 5.75 15.83
CA GLY A 276 26.82 4.53 15.01
C GLY A 276 26.07 4.77 13.71
N GLU A 277 25.26 5.84 13.62
CA GLU A 277 24.56 6.15 12.38
C GLU A 277 25.53 6.73 11.34
N GLN A 278 26.48 7.56 11.74
CA GLN A 278 27.37 8.23 10.78
C GLN A 278 28.41 7.31 10.14
N ARG A 279 28.66 6.11 10.68
CA ARG A 279 29.64 5.16 10.12
C ARG A 279 29.00 4.19 9.15
N LEU A 280 29.60 4.04 7.99
CA LEU A 280 29.21 3.10 6.95
C LEU A 280 30.22 1.95 6.91
N ALA A 281 29.73 0.72 7.10
CA ALA A 281 30.49 -0.49 6.86
C ALA A 281 30.25 -0.97 5.43
N LEU A 282 31.28 -0.92 4.60
CA LEU A 282 31.25 -1.36 3.21
C LEU A 282 31.90 -2.74 3.08
N ASP A 283 31.23 -3.63 2.37
CA ASP A 283 31.74 -4.97 2.08
C ASP A 283 32.71 -4.90 0.89
N LYS A 284 34.00 -5.11 1.18
CA LYS A 284 35.06 -5.09 0.16
C LYS A 284 34.79 -6.09 -0.98
N GLY A 285 34.28 -7.28 -0.67
CA GLY A 285 33.98 -8.29 -1.69
C GLY A 285 32.87 -7.84 -2.65
N LYS A 286 31.83 -7.18 -2.11
CA LYS A 286 30.75 -6.61 -2.94
C LYS A 286 31.24 -5.43 -3.78
N MET A 287 32.13 -4.59 -3.25
CA MET A 287 32.75 -3.49 -4.00
C MET A 287 33.59 -4.03 -5.17
N ASP A 288 34.41 -5.06 -4.93
CA ASP A 288 35.24 -5.69 -5.96
C ASP A 288 34.36 -6.37 -7.05
N LEU A 289 33.28 -7.03 -6.65
CA LEU A 289 32.31 -7.62 -7.58
C LEU A 289 31.62 -6.53 -8.43
N PHE A 290 31.22 -5.42 -7.82
CA PHE A 290 30.59 -4.31 -8.54
C PHE A 290 31.54 -3.73 -9.60
N ARG A 291 32.81 -3.51 -9.25
CA ARG A 291 33.84 -3.06 -10.20
C ARG A 291 34.05 -4.05 -11.34
N ALA A 292 34.11 -5.34 -11.04
CA ALA A 292 34.23 -6.37 -12.06
C ALA A 292 33.02 -6.36 -13.03
N LEU A 293 31.80 -6.21 -12.52
CA LEU A 293 30.60 -6.10 -13.34
C LEU A 293 30.55 -4.82 -14.17
N HIS A 294 31.09 -3.71 -13.64
CA HIS A 294 31.21 -2.46 -14.39
C HIS A 294 32.14 -2.62 -15.60
N LEU A 295 33.34 -3.19 -15.38
CA LEU A 295 34.31 -3.46 -16.44
C LEU A 295 33.77 -4.39 -17.53
N LEU A 296 32.90 -5.35 -17.17
CA LEU A 296 32.26 -6.26 -18.14
C LEU A 296 31.14 -5.60 -18.95
N ARG A 297 30.54 -4.50 -18.46
CA ARG A 297 29.46 -3.79 -19.16
C ARG A 297 29.96 -2.73 -20.12
N GLU A 298 31.16 -2.20 -19.93
CA GLU A 298 31.75 -1.26 -20.87
C GLU A 298 32.01 -1.99 -22.20
N PRO A 299 31.38 -1.56 -23.32
CA PRO A 299 31.67 -2.16 -24.61
C PRO A 299 33.14 -1.88 -24.93
N ALA A 300 33.87 -2.93 -25.31
CA ALA A 300 35.27 -2.82 -25.73
C ALA A 300 35.37 -1.70 -26.77
N GLN A 301 35.93 -0.56 -26.38
CA GLN A 301 36.16 0.58 -27.26
C GLN A 301 37.06 0.07 -28.40
N LYS A 302 36.48 -0.05 -29.60
CA LYS A 302 37.19 -0.34 -30.84
C LYS A 302 37.57 0.95 -31.53
#